data_AF-A0A1S4FYQ1-F1
#
_entry.id   AF-A0A1S4FYQ1-F1
#
_cell.length_a   1.000
_cell.length_b   1.000
_cell.length_c   1.000
_cell.angle_alpha   90.00
_cell.angle_beta   90.00
_cell.angle_gamma   90.00
#
_symmetry.space_group_name_H-M   'P 1'
#
loop_
_entity.id
_entity.type
_entity.pdbx_description
1 polymer ?
#
loop_
_entity_poly.entity_id
_entity_poly.type
_entity_poly.pdbx_seq_one_letter_code
_entity_poly.pdbx_strand_id
1 'polypeptide(L)'
;MRVRSMTPVFPVAVLALFASLWHLALAQQVPYYMHRCERDDPQVNDCLRFAANKLTHHLRDGGIPEIGIVDVEPVVVDEISIALGSGPDGYRATFKNIEAFGVSNLTFVNVRSDIDSLQFQMTIDIPKIKARAQYKSSGVLLLLQASGAGDYWGEYDGVKSKIYIKASPYQGDDGLTYLTVDQTKMDFSVKDIKMGVENVSNQNAIIHAAMNLFINTNAQELLKEMKPQLRSKLTEHLHDFMQRLFDRIPFEYWLE
;
A
#
# COMPACT_ATOMS: atom_id res chain seq x y z
N MET A 1 1.48 63.38 66.46
CA MET A 1 2.02 62.52 65.37
C MET A 1 0.98 61.47 65.02
N ARG A 2 0.29 61.60 63.88
CA ARG A 2 -0.58 60.57 63.32
C ARG A 2 -0.24 60.47 61.84
N VAL A 3 0.36 59.36 61.45
CA VAL A 3 0.88 59.10 60.11
C VAL A 3 -0.30 58.81 59.17
N ARG A 4 -0.28 59.44 58.00
CA ARG A 4 -1.27 59.34 56.93
C ARG A 4 -1.02 58.05 56.13
N SER A 5 -2.10 57.38 55.79
CA SER A 5 -2.19 56.22 54.89
C SER A 5 -1.66 56.51 53.49
N MET A 6 -0.93 55.56 52.89
CA MET A 6 -0.77 55.42 51.44
C MET A 6 -1.06 53.97 51.05
N THR A 7 -2.17 53.76 50.35
CA THR A 7 -2.48 52.52 49.63
C THR A 7 -1.74 52.51 48.30
N PRO A 8 -1.03 51.45 47.92
CA PRO A 8 -0.42 51.35 46.60
C PRO A 8 -1.48 50.92 45.57
N VAL A 9 -1.77 51.79 44.61
CA VAL A 9 -2.53 51.45 43.41
C VAL A 9 -1.54 50.82 42.42
N PHE A 10 -1.49 49.49 42.37
CA PHE A 10 -0.78 48.77 41.32
C PHE A 10 -1.61 48.77 40.03
N PRO A 11 -1.04 49.08 38.85
CA PRO A 11 -1.79 49.12 37.61
C PRO A 11 -2.06 47.69 37.12
N VAL A 12 -3.29 47.22 37.31
CA VAL A 12 -3.81 45.93 36.81
C VAL A 12 -3.65 45.78 35.28
N ALA A 13 -3.48 46.88 34.55
CA ALA A 13 -3.37 46.91 33.10
C ALA A 13 -2.11 46.23 32.51
N VAL A 14 -1.02 46.09 33.27
CA VAL A 14 0.25 45.53 32.73
C VAL A 14 0.26 43.99 32.74
N LEU A 15 -0.50 43.36 33.64
CA LEU A 15 -0.62 41.89 33.71
C LEU A 15 -1.50 41.31 32.59
N ALA A 16 -2.46 42.09 32.06
CA ALA A 16 -3.34 41.64 30.98
C ALA A 16 -2.62 41.54 29.61
N LEU A 17 -1.61 42.37 29.37
CA LEU A 17 -0.84 42.38 28.11
C LEU A 17 0.17 41.23 27.99
N PHE A 18 0.57 40.61 29.11
CA PHE A 18 1.40 39.40 29.09
C PHE A 18 0.58 38.11 28.95
N ALA A 19 -0.70 38.12 29.32
CA ALA A 19 -1.58 36.97 29.15
C ALA A 19 -2.04 36.77 27.68
N SER A 20 -2.02 37.82 26.86
CA SER A 20 -2.46 37.77 25.46
C SER A 20 -1.42 37.23 24.47
N LEU A 21 -0.20 36.90 24.92
CA LEU A 21 0.87 36.36 24.06
C LEU A 21 1.06 34.84 24.19
N TRP A 22 0.20 34.15 24.95
CA TRP A 22 0.28 32.71 25.20
C TRP A 22 -0.71 31.90 24.35
N HIS A 23 -1.31 32.50 23.32
CA HIS A 23 -1.85 31.74 22.19
C HIS A 23 -0.74 31.58 21.15
N LEU A 24 0.33 30.86 21.54
CA LEU A 24 1.16 30.17 20.56
C LEU A 24 0.22 29.22 19.84
N ALA A 25 -0.20 29.62 18.63
CA ALA A 25 -0.73 28.67 17.67
C ALA A 25 0.28 27.53 17.62
N LEU A 26 -0.10 26.35 18.11
CA LEU A 26 0.57 25.10 17.81
C LEU A 26 0.41 24.94 16.30
N ALA A 27 1.31 25.54 15.53
CA ALA A 27 1.48 25.22 14.13
C ALA A 27 1.87 23.74 14.13
N GLN A 28 0.89 22.89 13.87
CA GLN A 28 1.08 21.45 13.96
C GLN A 28 2.13 21.06 12.93
N GLN A 29 3.31 20.70 13.44
CA GLN A 29 4.46 20.44 12.58
C GLN A 29 4.18 19.19 11.76
N VAL A 30 4.17 19.35 10.44
CA VAL A 30 4.02 18.24 9.51
C VAL A 30 5.19 17.27 9.74
N PRO A 31 4.93 15.96 9.99
CA PRO A 31 6.00 15.00 10.26
C PRO A 31 7.03 14.91 9.13
N TYR A 32 8.27 14.51 9.45
CA TYR A 32 9.38 14.47 8.49
C TYR A 32 9.07 13.62 7.25
N TYR A 33 8.27 12.56 7.41
CA TYR A 33 7.87 11.63 6.36
C TYR A 33 6.71 12.11 5.49
N MET A 34 6.04 13.20 5.87
CA MET A 34 4.93 13.79 5.14
C MET A 34 5.34 15.06 4.40
N HIS A 35 4.50 15.44 3.44
CA HIS A 35 4.53 16.75 2.80
C HIS A 35 3.09 17.20 2.62
N ARG A 36 2.77 18.39 3.14
CA ARG A 36 1.43 18.96 3.08
C ARG A 36 1.25 19.72 1.79
N CYS A 37 0.11 19.51 1.15
CA CYS A 37 -0.29 20.15 -0.10
C CYS A 37 -1.40 21.16 0.15
N GLU A 38 -1.44 22.23 -0.64
CA GLU A 38 -2.54 23.20 -0.58
C GLU A 38 -3.71 22.70 -1.44
N ARG A 39 -4.91 22.69 -0.86
CA ARG A 39 -6.14 22.20 -1.50
C ARG A 39 -6.47 22.91 -2.81
N ASP A 40 -6.30 24.23 -2.82
CA ASP A 40 -6.69 25.09 -3.94
C ASP A 40 -5.53 25.34 -4.93
N ASP A 41 -4.38 24.69 -4.75
CA ASP A 41 -3.26 24.78 -5.68
C ASP A 41 -3.65 24.15 -7.03
N PRO A 42 -3.53 24.86 -8.16
CA PRO A 42 -3.72 24.29 -9.49
C PRO A 42 -2.86 23.05 -9.78
N GLN A 43 -1.75 22.85 -9.05
CA GLN A 43 -0.83 21.73 -9.12
C GLN A 43 -0.95 20.76 -7.92
N VAL A 44 -2.07 20.77 -7.18
CA VAL A 44 -2.28 19.90 -6.02
C VAL A 44 -2.01 18.42 -6.31
N ASN A 45 -2.34 17.94 -7.51
CA ASN A 45 -2.06 16.57 -7.94
C ASN A 45 -0.57 16.24 -8.02
N ASP A 46 0.27 17.20 -8.46
CA ASP A 46 1.72 17.03 -8.50
C ASP A 46 2.31 17.08 -7.08
N CYS A 47 1.77 17.93 -6.22
CA CYS A 47 2.14 17.95 -4.80
C CYS A 47 1.79 16.61 -4.12
N LEU A 48 0.57 16.09 -4.31
CA LEU A 48 0.14 14.81 -3.75
C LEU A 48 1.01 13.65 -4.27
N ARG A 49 1.39 13.68 -5.55
CA ARG A 49 2.36 12.72 -6.12
C ARG A 49 3.73 12.82 -5.45
N PHE A 50 4.22 14.03 -5.18
CA PHE A 50 5.47 14.23 -4.46
C PHE A 50 5.36 13.71 -3.01
N ALA A 51 4.29 14.07 -2.30
CA ALA A 51 4.02 13.62 -0.94
C ALA A 51 3.96 12.08 -0.83
N ALA A 52 3.25 11.43 -1.75
CA ALA A 52 3.14 9.97 -1.80
C ALA A 52 4.51 9.29 -2.03
N ASN A 53 5.33 9.83 -2.94
CA ASN A 53 6.69 9.32 -3.16
C ASN A 53 7.61 9.56 -1.96
N LYS A 54 7.47 10.70 -1.27
CA LYS A 54 8.22 11.00 -0.04
C LYS A 54 7.87 10.01 1.08
N LEU A 55 6.57 9.77 1.30
CA LEU A 55 6.10 8.78 2.28
C LEU A 55 6.65 7.39 1.95
N THR A 56 6.54 6.98 0.67
CA THR A 56 7.07 5.69 0.19
C THR A 56 8.57 5.55 0.43
N HIS A 57 9.34 6.62 0.18
CA HIS A 57 10.78 6.62 0.41
C HIS A 57 11.12 6.34 1.89
N HIS A 58 10.44 6.98 2.82
CA HIS A 58 10.66 6.74 4.25
C HIS A 58 10.20 5.36 4.70
N LEU A 59 9.06 4.88 4.19
CA LEU A 59 8.60 3.52 4.40
C LEU A 59 9.64 2.48 3.94
N ARG A 60 10.25 2.69 2.78
CA ARG A 60 11.29 1.80 2.22
C ARG A 60 12.60 1.83 3.02
N ASP A 61 13.06 3.00 3.44
CA ASP A 61 14.40 3.17 4.02
C ASP A 61 14.55 2.61 5.45
N GLY A 62 13.43 2.37 6.15
CA GLY A 62 13.45 1.75 7.47
C GLY A 62 12.11 1.76 8.22
N GLY A 63 11.01 1.96 7.50
CA GLY A 63 9.70 2.15 8.10
C GLY A 63 9.54 3.51 8.81
N ILE A 64 8.39 3.68 9.44
CA ILE A 64 7.96 4.83 10.23
C ILE A 64 7.39 4.31 11.56
N PRO A 65 8.24 4.16 12.60
CA PRO A 65 7.83 3.66 13.91
C PRO A 65 6.70 4.45 14.56
N GLU A 66 6.62 5.76 14.31
CA GLU A 66 5.62 6.68 14.86
C GLU A 66 4.19 6.30 14.46
N ILE A 67 4.02 5.64 13.30
CA ILE A 67 2.73 5.11 12.85
C ILE A 67 2.66 3.58 12.93
N GLY A 68 3.67 2.94 13.53
CA GLY A 68 3.73 1.50 13.75
C GLY A 68 4.02 0.66 12.51
N ILE A 69 4.60 1.26 11.46
CA ILE A 69 4.96 0.55 10.22
C ILE A 69 6.48 0.42 10.17
N VAL A 70 7.03 -0.64 10.75
CA VAL A 70 8.49 -0.83 10.85
C VAL A 70 9.06 -1.74 9.76
N ASP A 71 8.30 -2.77 9.37
CA ASP A 71 8.68 -3.72 8.32
C ASP A 71 7.66 -3.63 7.18
N VAL A 72 8.09 -3.09 6.04
CA VAL A 72 7.25 -2.99 4.83
C VAL A 72 7.38 -4.20 3.93
N GLU A 73 8.43 -5.01 4.12
CA GLU A 73 8.68 -6.21 3.36
C GLU A 73 9.22 -7.36 4.23
N PRO A 74 8.88 -8.63 3.90
CA PRO A 74 8.04 -9.04 2.77
C PRO A 74 6.57 -8.64 2.91
N VAL A 75 5.93 -8.37 1.78
CA VAL A 75 4.47 -8.33 1.71
C VAL A 75 3.97 -9.76 1.82
N VAL A 76 3.23 -10.07 2.88
CA VAL A 76 2.72 -11.42 3.17
C VAL A 76 1.26 -11.54 2.74
N VAL A 77 0.97 -12.58 1.95
CA VAL A 77 -0.40 -12.97 1.58
C VAL A 77 -0.61 -14.43 1.96
N ASP A 78 -1.63 -14.69 2.77
CA ASP A 78 -1.85 -16.01 3.38
C ASP A 78 -2.07 -17.11 2.34
N GLU A 79 -3.02 -16.87 1.42
CA GLU A 79 -3.39 -17.85 0.42
C GLU A 79 -3.97 -17.20 -0.84
N ILE A 80 -3.56 -17.72 -2.00
CA ILE A 80 -4.22 -17.48 -3.28
C ILE A 80 -4.54 -18.84 -3.90
N SER A 81 -5.81 -19.04 -4.22
CA SER A 81 -6.32 -20.24 -4.88
C SER A 81 -6.78 -19.92 -6.29
N ILE A 82 -6.40 -20.79 -7.22
CA ILE A 82 -6.57 -20.65 -8.65
C ILE A 82 -7.38 -21.81 -9.20
N ALA A 83 -8.34 -21.48 -10.05
CA ALA A 83 -9.24 -22.44 -10.66
C ALA A 83 -9.45 -22.10 -12.13
N LEU A 84 -8.87 -22.92 -13.02
CA LEU A 84 -8.98 -22.77 -14.46
C LEU A 84 -9.66 -24.00 -15.06
N GLY A 85 -10.61 -23.78 -15.97
CA GLY A 85 -11.39 -24.85 -16.59
C GLY A 85 -12.51 -25.42 -15.70
N SER A 86 -13.50 -26.01 -16.36
CA SER A 86 -14.65 -26.69 -15.74
C SER A 86 -14.48 -28.21 -15.78
N GLY A 87 -15.14 -28.92 -14.86
CA GLY A 87 -15.11 -30.38 -14.78
C GLY A 87 -14.03 -30.94 -13.82
N PRO A 88 -13.94 -32.28 -13.72
CA PRO A 88 -13.08 -32.97 -12.75
C PRO A 88 -11.58 -32.79 -13.02
N ASP A 89 -11.20 -32.58 -14.29
CA ASP A 89 -9.80 -32.40 -14.71
C ASP A 89 -9.36 -30.93 -14.74
N GLY A 90 -10.25 -30.01 -14.35
CA GLY A 90 -9.95 -28.58 -14.28
C GLY A 90 -8.74 -28.31 -13.39
N TYR A 91 -7.87 -27.43 -13.84
CA TYR A 91 -6.69 -27.06 -13.09
C TYR A 91 -7.09 -26.33 -11.80
N ARG A 92 -6.49 -26.77 -10.70
CA ARG A 92 -6.57 -26.12 -9.39
C ARG A 92 -5.16 -25.94 -8.87
N ALA A 93 -4.85 -24.74 -8.38
CA ALA A 93 -3.59 -24.48 -7.69
C ALA A 93 -3.82 -23.63 -6.46
N THR A 94 -3.07 -23.89 -5.40
CA THR A 94 -3.10 -23.12 -4.17
C THR A 94 -1.67 -22.73 -3.83
N PHE A 95 -1.50 -21.44 -3.56
CA PHE A 95 -0.25 -20.82 -3.12
C PHE A 95 -0.46 -20.35 -1.69
N LYS A 96 0.35 -20.83 -0.75
CA LYS A 96 0.27 -20.46 0.68
C LYS A 96 1.55 -19.78 1.13
N ASN A 97 1.44 -18.97 2.19
CA ASN A 97 2.58 -18.29 2.81
C ASN A 97 3.37 -17.51 1.76
N ILE A 98 2.64 -16.71 0.97
CA ILE A 98 3.22 -15.97 -0.14
C ILE A 98 3.98 -14.79 0.45
N GLU A 99 5.25 -14.69 0.08
CA GLU A 99 6.10 -13.57 0.45
C GLU A 99 6.57 -12.87 -0.82
N ALA A 100 6.27 -11.58 -0.92
CA ALA A 100 6.67 -10.74 -2.03
C ALA A 100 7.67 -9.65 -1.57
N PHE A 101 8.70 -9.43 -2.38
CA PHE A 101 9.78 -8.48 -2.14
C PHE A 101 9.94 -7.55 -3.35
N GLY A 102 10.39 -6.32 -3.12
CA GLY A 102 10.59 -5.29 -4.12
C GLY A 102 9.38 -4.37 -4.38
N VAL A 103 8.23 -4.63 -3.75
CA VAL A 103 7.04 -3.75 -3.75
C VAL A 103 7.38 -2.38 -3.14
N SER A 104 8.24 -2.35 -2.13
CA SER A 104 8.74 -1.11 -1.48
C SER A 104 9.48 -0.16 -2.43
N ASN A 105 9.92 -0.64 -3.59
CA ASN A 105 10.57 0.18 -4.62
C ASN A 105 9.57 0.82 -5.60
N LEU A 106 8.29 0.88 -5.22
CA LEU A 106 7.26 1.54 -6.03
C LEU A 106 7.55 3.02 -6.21
N THR A 107 7.04 3.59 -7.30
CA THR A 107 7.05 5.03 -7.57
C THR A 107 5.68 5.45 -8.05
N PHE A 108 5.13 6.50 -7.46
CA PHE A 108 3.91 7.16 -7.95
C PHE A 108 4.26 8.00 -9.18
N VAL A 109 3.80 7.52 -10.34
CA VAL A 109 4.01 8.17 -11.64
C VAL A 109 2.96 9.25 -11.89
N ASN A 110 1.72 9.02 -11.46
CA ASN A 110 0.63 9.96 -11.63
C ASN A 110 -0.35 9.86 -10.44
N VAL A 111 -0.85 11.01 -10.00
CA VAL A 111 -1.94 11.12 -9.02
C VAL A 111 -3.00 12.05 -9.60
N ARG A 112 -4.28 11.70 -9.42
CA ARG A 112 -5.43 12.56 -9.68
C ARG A 112 -6.36 12.47 -8.48
N SER A 113 -6.78 13.61 -7.96
CA SER A 113 -7.72 13.69 -6.85
C SER A 113 -8.95 14.50 -7.24
N ASP A 114 -10.09 14.05 -6.76
CA ASP A 114 -11.24 14.90 -6.43
C ASP A 114 -11.26 15.00 -4.90
N ILE A 115 -10.81 16.15 -4.40
CA ILE A 115 -10.58 16.36 -2.97
C ILE A 115 -11.92 16.53 -2.23
N ASP A 116 -12.93 17.11 -2.88
CA ASP A 116 -14.23 17.35 -2.27
C ASP A 116 -14.97 16.04 -2.01
N SER A 117 -14.84 15.10 -2.93
CA SER A 117 -15.43 13.76 -2.77
C SER A 117 -14.44 12.69 -2.26
N LEU A 118 -13.21 13.10 -1.91
CA LEU A 118 -12.13 12.24 -1.41
C LEU A 118 -11.88 10.99 -2.28
N GLN A 119 -11.79 11.20 -3.58
CA GLN A 119 -11.50 10.17 -4.57
C GLN A 119 -10.11 10.36 -5.16
N PHE A 120 -9.31 9.31 -5.14
CA PHE A 120 -7.92 9.34 -5.58
C PHE A 120 -7.69 8.26 -6.65
N GLN A 121 -7.07 8.64 -7.76
CA GLN A 121 -6.60 7.74 -8.79
C GLN A 121 -5.09 7.85 -8.90
N MET A 122 -4.41 6.71 -8.84
CA MET A 122 -2.96 6.65 -8.80
C MET A 122 -2.44 5.66 -9.84
N THR A 123 -1.35 6.01 -10.51
CA THR A 123 -0.56 5.09 -11.32
C THR A 123 0.78 4.89 -10.64
N ILE A 124 1.10 3.64 -10.32
CA ILE A 124 2.39 3.26 -9.73
C ILE A 124 3.18 2.36 -10.68
N ASP A 125 4.49 2.53 -10.68
CA ASP A 125 5.45 1.65 -11.34
C ASP A 125 6.29 0.94 -10.26
N ILE A 126 6.50 -0.37 -10.40
CA ILE A 126 7.37 -1.18 -9.53
C ILE A 126 8.39 -1.88 -10.43
N PRO A 127 9.70 -1.61 -10.26
CA PRO A 127 10.72 -2.12 -11.17
C PRO A 127 10.77 -3.65 -11.25
N LYS A 128 10.72 -4.31 -10.10
CA LYS A 128 10.80 -5.77 -9.99
C LYS A 128 10.15 -6.24 -8.70
N ILE A 129 9.29 -7.26 -8.80
CA ILE A 129 8.78 -8.01 -7.65
C ILE A 129 9.34 -9.42 -7.71
N LYS A 130 9.84 -9.93 -6.58
CA LYS A 130 10.14 -11.35 -6.40
C LYS A 130 9.14 -11.95 -5.43
N ALA A 131 8.52 -13.06 -5.80
CA ALA A 131 7.58 -13.78 -4.96
C ALA A 131 8.06 -15.21 -4.71
N ARG A 132 7.83 -15.71 -3.50
CA ARG A 132 7.97 -17.13 -3.15
C ARG A 132 6.74 -17.59 -2.40
N ALA A 133 6.36 -18.86 -2.57
CA ALA A 133 5.21 -19.44 -1.91
C ALA A 133 5.31 -20.96 -1.85
N GLN A 134 4.56 -21.58 -0.93
CA GLN A 134 4.31 -23.01 -0.97
C GLN A 134 3.22 -23.29 -2.00
N TYR A 135 3.48 -24.21 -2.92
CA TYR A 135 2.62 -24.51 -4.06
C TYR A 135 2.06 -25.92 -3.99
N LYS A 136 0.77 -26.05 -4.30
CA LYS A 136 0.11 -27.33 -4.55
C LYS A 136 -0.86 -27.19 -5.69
N SER A 137 -0.88 -28.16 -6.59
CA SER A 137 -1.77 -28.18 -7.75
C SER A 137 -2.32 -29.56 -8.07
N SER A 138 -3.42 -29.57 -8.82
CA SER A 138 -4.04 -30.75 -9.39
C SER A 138 -4.70 -30.45 -10.73
N GLY A 139 -4.83 -31.47 -11.58
CA GLY A 139 -5.53 -31.40 -12.86
C GLY A 139 -4.63 -31.02 -14.04
N VAL A 140 -5.26 -30.58 -15.13
CA VAL A 140 -4.61 -30.29 -16.41
C VAL A 140 -4.50 -28.79 -16.64
N LEU A 141 -3.29 -28.26 -16.60
CA LEU A 141 -3.02 -26.88 -16.99
C LEU A 141 -2.88 -26.80 -18.50
N LEU A 142 -3.93 -26.30 -19.16
CA LEU A 142 -4.08 -26.24 -20.62
C LEU A 142 -3.99 -27.64 -21.27
N LEU A 143 -2.78 -28.18 -21.47
CA LEU A 143 -2.53 -29.49 -22.08
C LEU A 143 -1.64 -30.41 -21.22
N LEU A 144 -1.09 -29.91 -20.11
CA LEU A 144 -0.13 -30.65 -19.29
C LEU A 144 -0.77 -31.07 -17.97
N GLN A 145 -0.56 -32.34 -17.60
CA GLN A 145 -0.84 -32.82 -16.25
C GLN A 145 0.10 -32.10 -15.28
N ALA A 146 -0.44 -31.10 -14.60
CA ALA A 146 0.31 -30.18 -13.75
C ALA A 146 -0.04 -30.41 -12.28
N SER A 147 -0.11 -31.67 -11.88
CA SER A 147 -0.36 -32.05 -10.48
C SER A 147 0.96 -32.19 -9.73
N GLY A 148 1.08 -31.53 -8.59
CA GLY A 148 2.31 -31.53 -7.81
C GLY A 148 2.22 -30.70 -6.56
N ALA A 149 3.24 -30.81 -5.71
CA ALA A 149 3.43 -29.95 -4.54
C ALA A 149 4.92 -29.69 -4.37
N GLY A 150 5.27 -28.44 -4.10
CA GLY A 150 6.66 -27.96 -4.02
C GLY A 150 6.70 -26.47 -3.71
N ASP A 151 7.77 -25.81 -4.13
CA ASP A 151 8.00 -24.39 -3.88
C ASP A 151 7.79 -23.60 -5.17
N TYR A 152 7.02 -22.52 -5.09
CA TYR A 152 6.84 -21.56 -6.18
C TYR A 152 7.84 -20.43 -6.06
N TRP A 153 8.36 -19.97 -7.20
CA TRP A 153 9.03 -18.68 -7.31
C TRP A 153 8.54 -17.91 -8.53
N GLY A 154 8.55 -16.59 -8.42
CA GLY A 154 8.20 -15.67 -9.50
C GLY A 154 9.05 -14.41 -9.46
N GLU A 155 9.45 -13.93 -10.62
CA GLU A 155 10.01 -12.62 -10.86
C GLU A 155 9.13 -11.87 -11.87
N TYR A 156 8.70 -10.68 -11.48
CA TYR A 156 7.81 -9.82 -12.26
C TYR A 156 8.50 -8.49 -12.48
N ASP A 157 9.01 -8.26 -13.68
CA ASP A 157 9.75 -7.06 -14.05
C ASP A 157 8.84 -6.06 -14.78
N GLY A 158 8.98 -4.78 -14.45
CA GLY A 158 8.21 -3.69 -15.03
C GLY A 158 6.71 -3.78 -14.71
N VAL A 159 6.37 -3.93 -13.43
CA VAL A 159 4.97 -3.95 -12.98
C VAL A 159 4.42 -2.52 -12.99
N LYS A 160 3.22 -2.36 -13.56
CA LYS A 160 2.45 -1.12 -13.49
C LYS A 160 1.11 -1.39 -12.86
N SER A 161 0.65 -0.53 -11.96
CA SER A 161 -0.68 -0.64 -11.36
C SER A 161 -1.44 0.67 -11.41
N LYS A 162 -2.74 0.56 -11.68
CA LYS A 162 -3.71 1.65 -11.57
C LYS A 162 -4.60 1.37 -10.37
N ILE A 163 -4.64 2.33 -9.46
CA ILE A 163 -5.35 2.23 -8.19
C ILE A 163 -6.39 3.34 -8.13
N TYR A 164 -7.57 3.01 -7.63
CA TYR A 164 -8.59 3.97 -7.23
C TYR A 164 -8.95 3.74 -5.77
N ILE A 165 -9.02 4.82 -5.00
CA ILE A 165 -9.42 4.82 -3.60
C ILE A 165 -10.50 5.88 -3.43
N LYS A 166 -11.58 5.53 -2.74
CA LYS A 166 -12.54 6.48 -2.17
C LYS A 166 -12.47 6.38 -0.66
N ALA A 167 -12.51 7.52 0.01
CA ALA A 167 -12.53 7.58 1.46
C ALA A 167 -13.61 8.53 1.99
N SER A 168 -13.91 8.39 3.28
CA SER A 168 -14.78 9.29 4.04
C SER A 168 -14.07 9.77 5.30
N PRO A 169 -14.27 11.03 5.72
CA PRO A 169 -13.60 11.56 6.90
C PRO A 169 -14.30 11.08 8.18
N TYR A 170 -13.53 10.89 9.24
CA TYR A 170 -14.02 10.75 10.61
C TYR A 170 -13.17 11.56 11.58
N GLN A 171 -13.75 11.98 12.71
CA GLN A 171 -13.04 12.73 13.74
C GLN A 171 -12.37 11.78 14.73
N GLY A 172 -11.08 11.95 14.93
CA GLY A 172 -10.31 11.24 15.95
C GLY A 172 -10.54 11.82 17.36
N ASP A 173 -10.17 11.04 18.37
CA ASP A 173 -10.28 11.45 19.78
C ASP A 173 -9.34 12.62 20.13
N ASP A 174 -8.33 12.87 19.29
CA ASP A 174 -7.39 13.99 19.39
C ASP A 174 -7.89 15.27 18.70
N GLY A 175 -9.09 15.23 18.10
CA GLY A 175 -9.70 16.35 17.39
C GLY A 175 -9.16 16.56 15.97
N LEU A 176 -8.37 15.62 15.45
CA LEU A 176 -7.90 15.63 14.07
C LEU A 176 -8.80 14.79 13.16
N THR A 177 -8.77 15.10 11.87
CA THR A 177 -9.54 14.37 10.87
C THR A 177 -8.74 13.19 10.33
N TYR A 178 -9.32 12.01 10.34
CA TYR A 178 -8.75 10.80 9.73
C TYR A 178 -9.67 10.31 8.60
N LEU A 179 -9.20 9.34 7.82
CA LEU A 179 -9.95 8.82 6.69
C LEU A 179 -10.28 7.33 6.87
N THR A 180 -11.49 6.95 6.52
CA THR A 180 -11.88 5.54 6.36
C THR A 180 -11.93 5.21 4.87
N VAL A 181 -11.35 4.08 4.47
CA VAL A 181 -11.37 3.63 3.09
C VAL A 181 -12.74 3.01 2.79
N ASP A 182 -13.53 3.65 1.93
CA ASP A 182 -14.85 3.15 1.53
C ASP A 182 -14.76 2.15 0.38
N GLN A 183 -13.83 2.39 -0.55
CA GLN A 183 -13.70 1.59 -1.76
C GLN A 183 -12.26 1.60 -2.27
N THR A 184 -11.79 0.42 -2.63
CA THR A 184 -10.51 0.22 -3.32
C THR A 184 -10.75 -0.54 -4.62
N LYS A 185 -10.16 -0.07 -5.70
CA LYS A 185 -10.09 -0.79 -6.98
C LYS A 185 -8.66 -0.78 -7.46
N MET A 186 -8.20 -1.90 -7.98
CA MET A 186 -6.87 -2.04 -8.54
C MET A 186 -6.95 -2.75 -9.88
N ASP A 187 -6.12 -2.35 -10.83
CA ASP A 187 -5.71 -3.19 -11.95
C ASP A 187 -4.20 -3.11 -12.13
N PHE A 188 -3.59 -4.13 -12.74
CA PHE A 188 -2.15 -4.16 -12.94
C PHE A 188 -1.74 -4.87 -14.23
N SER A 189 -0.53 -4.61 -14.68
CA SER A 189 0.12 -5.28 -15.81
C SER A 189 1.58 -5.55 -15.48
N VAL A 190 2.14 -6.61 -16.03
CA VAL A 190 3.55 -6.96 -15.87
C VAL A 190 4.19 -7.07 -17.25
N LYS A 191 5.34 -6.43 -17.44
CA LYS A 191 6.05 -6.44 -18.72
C LYS A 191 6.70 -7.78 -19.00
N ASP A 192 7.54 -8.24 -18.08
CA ASP A 192 8.30 -9.49 -18.21
C ASP A 192 8.05 -10.38 -16.99
N ILE A 193 7.81 -11.67 -17.21
CA ILE A 193 7.48 -12.63 -16.14
C ILE A 193 8.39 -13.83 -16.30
N LYS A 194 9.02 -14.22 -15.19
CA LYS A 194 9.69 -15.52 -15.04
C LYS A 194 9.11 -16.18 -13.81
N MET A 195 8.72 -17.43 -13.93
CA MET A 195 8.18 -18.14 -12.78
C MET A 195 8.34 -19.62 -12.95
N GLY A 196 8.35 -20.32 -11.84
CA GLY A 196 8.61 -21.74 -11.84
C GLY A 196 8.18 -22.37 -10.55
N VAL A 197 8.29 -23.69 -10.55
CA VAL A 197 8.14 -24.51 -9.37
C VAL A 197 9.39 -25.35 -9.20
N GLU A 198 9.78 -25.57 -7.97
CA GLU A 198 10.94 -26.35 -7.56
C GLU A 198 10.54 -27.35 -6.49
N ASN A 199 11.43 -28.31 -6.20
CA ASN A 199 11.22 -29.33 -5.17
C ASN A 199 9.88 -30.09 -5.31
N VAL A 200 9.39 -30.27 -6.54
CA VAL A 200 8.08 -30.88 -6.79
C VAL A 200 8.15 -32.38 -6.50
N SER A 201 7.43 -32.81 -5.47
CA SER A 201 7.40 -34.21 -5.05
C SER A 201 6.91 -35.15 -6.16
N ASN A 202 7.48 -36.36 -6.21
CA ASN A 202 7.06 -37.47 -7.09
C ASN A 202 7.10 -37.19 -8.61
N GLN A 203 7.88 -36.21 -9.06
CA GLN A 203 8.11 -35.98 -10.50
C GLN A 203 9.55 -36.34 -10.89
N ASN A 204 9.73 -36.99 -12.05
CA ASN A 204 11.07 -37.20 -12.60
C ASN A 204 11.62 -35.88 -13.18
N ALA A 205 12.95 -35.78 -13.31
CA ALA A 205 13.61 -34.55 -13.76
C ALA A 205 13.13 -34.05 -15.14
N ILE A 206 12.70 -34.96 -16.02
CA ILE A 206 12.21 -34.64 -17.36
C ILE A 206 10.85 -33.92 -17.29
N ILE A 207 9.91 -34.45 -16.50
CA ILE A 207 8.58 -33.84 -16.30
C ILE A 207 8.72 -32.47 -15.63
N HIS A 208 9.58 -32.37 -14.63
CA HIS A 208 9.86 -31.10 -13.96
C HIS A 208 10.42 -30.04 -14.92
N ALA A 209 11.38 -30.41 -15.78
CA ALA A 209 11.94 -29.51 -16.78
C ALA A 209 10.89 -29.10 -17.83
N ALA A 210 10.07 -30.05 -18.31
CA ALA A 210 9.01 -29.77 -19.26
C ALA A 210 7.93 -28.84 -18.67
N MET A 211 7.56 -29.04 -17.40
CA MET A 211 6.61 -28.18 -16.70
C MET A 211 7.16 -26.76 -16.51
N ASN A 212 8.41 -26.61 -16.04
CA ASN A 212 9.01 -25.28 -15.89
C ASN A 212 9.23 -24.57 -17.22
N LEU A 213 9.58 -25.31 -18.28
CA LEU A 213 9.65 -24.75 -19.63
C LEU A 213 8.27 -24.22 -20.05
N PHE A 214 7.22 -25.02 -19.86
CA PHE A 214 5.86 -24.62 -20.19
C PHE A 214 5.41 -23.39 -19.40
N ILE A 215 5.63 -23.38 -18.08
CA ILE A 215 5.26 -22.26 -17.20
C ILE A 215 5.95 -20.97 -17.67
N ASN A 216 7.26 -21.02 -17.91
CA ASN A 216 8.02 -19.85 -18.35
C ASN A 216 7.61 -19.38 -19.76
N THR A 217 7.46 -20.31 -20.71
CA THR A 217 7.05 -19.97 -22.08
C THR A 217 5.64 -19.36 -22.14
N ASN A 218 4.76 -19.74 -21.23
CA ASN A 218 3.36 -19.29 -21.22
C ASN A 218 3.05 -18.31 -20.08
N ALA A 219 4.06 -17.70 -19.46
CA ALA A 219 3.88 -16.94 -18.22
C ALA A 219 2.87 -15.78 -18.34
N GLN A 220 2.83 -15.09 -19.49
CA GLN A 220 1.89 -14.00 -19.75
C GLN A 220 0.43 -14.49 -19.87
N GLU A 221 0.19 -15.62 -20.55
CA GLU A 221 -1.16 -16.18 -20.68
C GLU A 221 -1.63 -16.73 -19.34
N LEU A 222 -0.74 -17.40 -18.60
CA LEU A 222 -1.01 -17.85 -17.24
C LEU A 222 -1.35 -16.67 -16.32
N LEU A 223 -0.61 -15.56 -16.39
CA LEU A 223 -0.96 -14.37 -15.62
C LEU A 223 -2.35 -13.86 -15.99
N LYS A 224 -2.72 -13.81 -17.28
CA LYS A 224 -4.03 -13.35 -17.73
C LYS A 224 -5.17 -14.19 -17.15
N GLU A 225 -5.00 -15.50 -17.12
CA GLU A 225 -5.95 -16.44 -16.51
C GLU A 225 -6.03 -16.29 -14.98
N MET A 226 -4.90 -16.06 -14.32
CA MET A 226 -4.80 -15.90 -12.86
C MET A 226 -5.20 -14.50 -12.37
N LYS A 227 -5.14 -13.49 -13.25
CA LYS A 227 -5.31 -12.07 -12.92
C LYS A 227 -6.59 -11.75 -12.16
N PRO A 228 -7.78 -12.33 -12.46
CA PRO A 228 -9.00 -12.00 -11.72
C PRO A 228 -8.89 -12.28 -10.22
N GLN A 229 -8.33 -13.43 -9.83
CA GLN A 229 -8.17 -13.83 -8.43
C GLN A 229 -7.04 -13.08 -7.75
N LEU A 230 -5.90 -12.92 -8.43
CA LEU A 230 -4.79 -12.09 -7.95
C LEU A 230 -5.26 -10.66 -7.68
N ARG A 231 -5.97 -10.05 -8.64
CA ARG A 231 -6.52 -8.70 -8.49
C ARG A 231 -7.44 -8.59 -7.29
N SER A 232 -8.33 -9.56 -7.07
CA SER A 232 -9.22 -9.56 -5.90
C SER A 232 -8.42 -9.55 -4.61
N LYS A 233 -7.47 -10.48 -4.46
CA LYS A 233 -6.68 -10.63 -3.22
C LYS A 233 -5.71 -9.48 -2.96
N LEU A 234 -5.07 -8.96 -4.01
CA LEU A 234 -4.21 -7.80 -3.89
C LEU A 234 -4.99 -6.50 -3.63
N THR A 235 -6.24 -6.40 -4.12
CA THR A 235 -7.12 -5.26 -3.81
C THR A 235 -7.52 -5.26 -2.33
N GLU A 236 -7.86 -6.43 -1.78
CA GLU A 236 -8.15 -6.63 -0.35
C GLU A 236 -6.94 -6.25 0.51
N HIS A 237 -5.76 -6.77 0.17
CA HIS A 237 -4.54 -6.45 0.90
C HIS A 237 -4.17 -4.94 0.82
N LEU A 238 -4.33 -4.32 -0.35
CA LEU A 238 -4.12 -2.88 -0.50
C LEU A 238 -5.13 -2.08 0.34
N HIS A 239 -6.40 -2.49 0.36
CA HIS A 239 -7.42 -1.84 1.16
C HIS A 239 -7.03 -1.81 2.64
N ASP A 240 -6.65 -2.96 3.20
CA ASP A 240 -6.23 -3.07 4.60
C ASP A 240 -4.97 -2.27 4.91
N PHE A 241 -4.02 -2.20 3.97
CA PHE A 241 -2.83 -1.36 4.11
C PHE A 241 -3.19 0.14 4.12
N MET A 242 -4.04 0.58 3.20
CA MET A 242 -4.47 1.97 3.12
C MET A 242 -5.32 2.38 4.32
N GLN A 243 -6.20 1.50 4.80
CA GLN A 243 -6.97 1.73 6.03
C GLN A 243 -6.03 1.98 7.21
N ARG A 244 -5.03 1.10 7.41
CA ARG A 244 -4.03 1.27 8.49
C ARG A 244 -3.23 2.56 8.38
N LEU A 245 -2.90 3.02 7.16
CA LEU A 245 -2.24 4.31 6.97
C LEU A 245 -3.16 5.48 7.34
N PHE A 246 -4.39 5.45 6.84
CA PHE A 246 -5.36 6.51 7.05
C PHE A 246 -5.87 6.61 8.50
N ASP A 247 -5.83 5.52 9.27
CA ASP A 247 -6.12 5.53 10.71
C ASP A 247 -4.99 6.14 11.56
N ARG A 248 -3.81 6.36 10.97
CA ARG A 248 -2.60 6.78 11.70
C ARG A 248 -2.05 8.13 11.28
N ILE A 249 -2.42 8.61 10.09
CA ILE A 249 -1.93 9.87 9.56
C ILE A 249 -3.12 10.82 9.36
N PRO A 250 -3.27 11.85 10.22
CA PRO A 250 -4.28 12.89 10.09
C PRO A 250 -4.30 13.52 8.71
N PHE A 251 -5.49 13.79 8.15
CA PHE A 251 -5.70 14.37 6.83
C PHE A 251 -5.02 15.74 6.68
N GLU A 252 -4.97 16.51 7.76
CA GLU A 252 -4.31 17.83 7.85
C GLU A 252 -2.79 17.77 7.63
N TYR A 253 -2.16 16.58 7.70
CA TYR A 253 -0.74 16.42 7.37
C TYR A 253 -0.49 16.25 5.87
N TRP A 254 -1.53 15.93 5.11
CA TRP A 254 -1.49 15.70 3.67
C TRP A 254 -1.97 16.92 2.93
N LEU A 255 -3.01 17.58 3.46
CA LEU A 255 -3.72 18.63 2.79
C LEU A 255 -4.14 19.76 3.75
N GLU A 256 -3.96 21.00 3.31
CA GLU A 256 -4.43 22.23 3.97
C GLU A 256 -5.44 22.98 3.10
#